data_AF-A0A3A6QTT0-F1
#
_entry.id   AF-A0A3A6QTT0-F1
#
_cell.length_a   1.000
_cell.length_b   1.000
_cell.length_c   1.000
_cell.angle_alpha   90.00
_cell.angle_beta   90.00
_cell.angle_gamma   90.00
#
_symmetry.space_group_name_H-M   'P 1'
#
loop_
_entity.id
_entity.type
_entity.pdbx_description
1 polymer ?
#
loop_
_entity_poly.entity_id
_entity_poly.type
_entity_poly.pdbx_seq_one_letter_code
_entity_poly.pdbx_strand_id
1 'polypeptide(L)'
;MGSCFLIFIGATILSYLYVNITGLYNGDFGGVSTELSRLDLAVVLLLTLLPYVVLFFFYVFFKSISLGNERKVIITTSRRVTYLFCLILIWYLFVTFYFGVGLMGQGDVGVPAFISPFIKIINRINPFYLGVLFILVHEGSKKVLFFIVIALAVLGLSRAGIGVFLYIIMAFFVRLNFSPTSYVKKYPIRFILLIFIFPSFIGTIYDIRNELRDEILVSSLSIFELVFIKLIGRFSSFPNLAMIIQENIYFINNLPNLSENYFMLHGFAAVAGVSVIPDVIPERLLINIFGGDLFDKSYMVGFFGNLYISYLKSPIICVYNLFFLFLCILITYVYSIKLRFKYSVEYATLLLIYPMTSGSSLEFSTLALSVFLFYCVFRGINIILSQMKRRYVLE
;
A
#
# COMPACT_ATOMS: atom_id res chain seq x y z
N MET A 1 -15.73 -7.12 -0.38
CA MET A 1 -14.65 -6.74 -1.33
C MET A 1 -15.03 -5.54 -2.21
N GLY A 2 -16.21 -5.52 -2.84
CA GLY A 2 -16.65 -4.40 -3.70
C GLY A 2 -16.49 -3.01 -3.07
N SER A 3 -16.85 -2.85 -1.79
CA SER A 3 -16.70 -1.58 -1.04
C SER A 3 -15.27 -1.04 -1.03
N CYS A 4 -14.24 -1.90 -1.03
CA CYS A 4 -12.84 -1.49 -1.01
C CYS A 4 -12.39 -0.96 -2.38
N PHE A 5 -12.80 -1.62 -3.47
CA PHE A 5 -12.54 -1.15 -4.83
C PHE A 5 -13.21 0.19 -5.11
N LEU A 6 -14.43 0.39 -4.61
CA LEU A 6 -15.19 1.63 -4.81
C LEU A 6 -14.47 2.88 -4.28
N ILE A 7 -13.64 2.76 -3.24
CA ILE A 7 -12.86 3.90 -2.71
C ILE A 7 -11.90 4.42 -3.79
N PHE A 8 -11.10 3.53 -4.38
CA PHE A 8 -10.06 3.90 -5.33
C PHE A 8 -10.62 4.19 -6.73
N ILE A 9 -11.59 3.40 -7.18
CA ILE A 9 -12.31 3.69 -8.44
C ILE A 9 -13.03 5.04 -8.33
N GLY A 10 -13.71 5.29 -7.21
CA GLY A 10 -14.38 6.55 -6.93
C GLY A 10 -13.41 7.73 -6.89
N ALA A 11 -12.26 7.59 -6.21
CA ALA A 11 -11.22 8.61 -6.18
C ALA A 11 -10.65 8.90 -7.58
N THR A 12 -10.45 7.87 -8.40
CA THR A 12 -9.97 8.01 -9.78
C THR A 12 -10.97 8.78 -10.65
N ILE A 13 -12.26 8.44 -10.56
CA ILE A 13 -13.32 9.14 -11.29
C ILE A 13 -13.46 10.59 -10.80
N LEU A 14 -13.43 10.82 -9.48
CA LEU A 14 -13.51 12.17 -8.92
C LEU A 14 -12.30 13.04 -9.29
N SER A 15 -11.11 12.45 -9.38
CA SER A 15 -9.90 13.13 -9.88
C SER A 15 -10.06 13.53 -11.35
N TYR A 16 -10.54 12.62 -12.21
CA TYR A 16 -10.86 12.94 -13.61
C TYR A 16 -11.90 14.06 -13.74
N LEU A 17 -12.98 14.02 -12.95
CA LEU A 17 -14.01 15.05 -12.95
C LEU A 17 -13.46 16.40 -12.48
N TYR A 18 -12.65 16.40 -11.43
CA TYR A 18 -11.99 17.60 -10.93
C TYR A 18 -11.18 18.28 -12.04
N VAL A 19 -10.29 17.55 -12.71
CA VAL A 19 -9.44 18.09 -13.79
C VAL A 19 -10.26 18.63 -14.95
N ASN A 20 -11.34 17.94 -15.35
CA ASN A 20 -12.21 18.42 -16.44
C ASN A 20 -12.98 19.69 -16.10
N ILE A 21 -13.30 19.91 -14.81
CA ILE A 21 -14.07 21.07 -14.35
C ILE A 21 -13.16 22.27 -14.10
N THR A 22 -12.02 22.06 -13.42
CA THR A 22 -11.13 23.14 -12.98
C THR A 22 -10.02 23.48 -13.98
N GLY A 23 -9.68 22.54 -14.87
CA GLY A 23 -8.48 22.65 -15.70
C GLY A 23 -7.17 22.47 -14.93
N LEU A 24 -7.24 22.03 -13.66
CA LEU A 24 -6.08 21.87 -12.78
C LEU A 24 -5.98 20.43 -12.28
N TYR A 25 -4.77 19.90 -12.19
CA TYR A 25 -4.48 18.63 -11.55
C TYR A 25 -4.67 18.69 -10.04
N ASN A 26 -4.88 17.51 -9.44
CA ASN A 26 -4.93 17.30 -7.99
C ASN A 26 -3.80 16.35 -7.54
N GLY A 27 -3.73 16.04 -6.24
CA GLY A 27 -2.75 15.08 -5.72
C GLY A 27 -1.33 15.62 -5.76
N ASP A 28 -0.41 14.82 -6.30
CA ASP A 28 1.01 15.14 -6.41
C ASP A 28 1.27 16.38 -7.28
N PHE A 29 0.32 16.72 -8.17
CA PHE A 29 0.38 17.84 -9.08
C PHE A 29 -0.71 18.87 -8.83
N GLY A 30 -1.18 18.97 -7.58
CA GLY A 30 -2.19 19.94 -7.16
C GLY A 30 -1.91 21.36 -7.66
N GLY A 31 -2.83 21.91 -8.46
CA GLY A 31 -2.74 23.29 -8.97
C GLY A 31 -1.96 23.46 -10.28
N VAL A 32 -1.39 22.40 -10.86
CA VAL A 32 -0.76 22.44 -12.19
C VAL A 32 -1.85 22.39 -13.27
N SER A 33 -1.74 23.23 -14.30
CA SER A 33 -2.69 23.26 -15.42
C SER A 33 -2.57 22.05 -16.34
N THR A 34 -3.72 21.54 -16.78
CA THR A 34 -3.77 20.50 -17.82
C THR A 34 -3.72 21.11 -19.21
N GLU A 35 -2.86 20.55 -20.06
CA GLU A 35 -2.79 20.85 -21.50
C GLU A 35 -3.39 19.72 -22.35
N LEU A 36 -3.79 18.61 -21.71
CA LEU A 36 -4.34 17.44 -22.38
C LEU A 36 -5.77 17.68 -22.87
N SER A 37 -6.10 17.10 -24.03
CA SER A 37 -7.47 17.14 -24.53
C SER A 37 -8.40 16.29 -23.66
N ARG A 38 -9.71 16.54 -23.73
CA ARG A 38 -10.71 15.72 -23.02
C ARG A 38 -10.67 14.25 -23.44
N LEU A 39 -10.29 13.96 -24.69
CA LEU A 39 -10.13 12.60 -25.18
C LEU A 39 -8.92 11.91 -24.52
N ASP A 40 -7.79 12.62 -24.43
CA ASP A 40 -6.59 12.09 -23.76
C ASP A 40 -6.87 11.82 -22.28
N LEU A 41 -7.54 12.76 -21.59
CA LEU A 41 -7.95 12.57 -20.20
C LEU A 41 -8.89 11.37 -20.02
N ALA A 42 -9.79 11.10 -20.98
CA ALA A 42 -10.65 9.92 -20.95
C ALA A 42 -9.85 8.62 -21.13
N VAL A 43 -8.83 8.62 -22.01
CA VAL A 43 -7.92 7.48 -22.17
C VAL A 43 -7.13 7.24 -20.87
N VAL A 44 -6.60 8.30 -20.24
CA VAL A 44 -5.92 8.21 -18.93
C VAL A 44 -6.84 7.61 -17.87
N LEU A 45 -8.11 8.00 -17.83
CA LEU A 45 -9.09 7.43 -16.91
C LEU A 45 -9.24 5.92 -17.13
N LEU A 46 -9.40 5.47 -18.37
CA LEU A 46 -9.53 4.04 -18.68
C LEU A 46 -8.27 3.26 -18.27
N LEU A 47 -7.08 3.78 -18.58
CA LEU A 47 -5.82 3.15 -18.20
C LEU A 47 -5.63 3.10 -16.68
N THR A 48 -6.02 4.14 -15.95
CA THR A 48 -5.91 4.14 -14.47
C THR A 48 -6.95 3.25 -13.78
N LEU A 49 -8.09 2.97 -14.42
CA LEU A 49 -9.11 2.04 -13.89
C LEU A 49 -8.79 0.56 -14.17
N LEU A 50 -8.09 0.27 -15.26
CA LEU A 50 -7.80 -1.09 -15.72
C LEU A 50 -7.09 -2.00 -14.68
N PRO A 51 -6.12 -1.53 -13.86
CA PRO A 51 -5.49 -2.34 -12.82
C PRO A 51 -6.49 -2.91 -11.80
N TYR A 52 -7.53 -2.14 -11.46
CA TYR A 52 -8.57 -2.59 -10.52
C TYR A 52 -9.46 -3.67 -11.14
N VAL A 53 -9.74 -3.57 -12.44
CA VAL A 53 -10.47 -4.60 -13.19
C VAL A 53 -9.67 -5.90 -13.24
N VAL A 54 -8.38 -5.81 -13.57
CA VAL A 54 -7.46 -6.96 -13.57
C VAL A 54 -7.41 -7.61 -12.18
N LEU A 55 -7.24 -6.81 -11.13
CA LEU A 55 -7.21 -7.31 -9.75
C LEU A 55 -8.54 -7.96 -9.34
N PHE A 56 -9.68 -7.45 -9.83
CA PHE A 56 -10.99 -8.09 -9.60
C PHE A 56 -11.08 -9.47 -10.27
N PHE A 57 -10.55 -9.64 -11.48
CA PHE A 57 -10.49 -10.96 -12.13
C PHE A 57 -9.62 -11.94 -11.34
N PHE A 58 -8.46 -11.51 -10.85
CA PHE A 58 -7.64 -12.32 -9.93
C PHE A 58 -8.40 -12.69 -8.66
N TYR A 59 -9.13 -11.75 -8.05
CA TYR A 59 -9.96 -12.02 -6.89
C TYR A 59 -10.98 -13.13 -7.17
N VAL A 60 -11.75 -13.05 -8.26
CA VAL A 60 -12.75 -14.05 -8.63
C VAL A 60 -12.10 -15.41 -8.89
N PHE A 61 -11.02 -15.44 -9.67
CA PHE A 61 -10.27 -16.66 -9.98
C PHE A 61 -9.78 -17.35 -8.70
N PHE A 62 -9.06 -16.63 -7.84
CA PHE A 62 -8.52 -17.20 -6.60
C PHE A 62 -9.58 -17.51 -5.54
N LYS A 63 -10.71 -16.79 -5.53
CA LYS A 63 -11.85 -17.11 -4.67
C LYS A 63 -12.43 -18.48 -5.04
N SER A 64 -12.56 -18.79 -6.33
CA SER A 64 -13.04 -20.10 -6.78
C SER A 64 -12.13 -21.24 -6.34
N ILE A 65 -10.80 -21.05 -6.42
CA ILE A 65 -9.79 -22.03 -5.98
C ILE A 65 -9.81 -22.23 -4.45
N SER A 66 -10.00 -21.15 -3.69
CA SER A 66 -10.02 -21.21 -2.23
C SER A 66 -11.23 -21.97 -1.69
N LEU A 67 -12.39 -21.88 -2.35
CA LEU A 67 -13.62 -22.57 -1.93
C LEU A 67 -13.50 -24.10 -2.05
N GLY A 68 -12.63 -24.61 -2.93
CA GLY A 68 -12.38 -26.05 -3.08
C GLY A 68 -11.44 -26.67 -2.02
N ASN A 69 -10.85 -25.88 -1.12
CA ASN A 69 -9.75 -26.30 -0.23
C ASN A 69 -10.15 -26.36 1.26
N GLU A 70 -11.26 -27.01 1.61
CA GLU A 70 -11.82 -27.06 2.98
C GLU A 70 -11.05 -27.93 4.01
N ARG A 71 -9.75 -28.22 3.84
CA ARG A 71 -9.00 -29.08 4.79
C ARG A 71 -7.89 -28.35 5.56
N LYS A 72 -7.97 -28.48 6.89
CA LYS A 72 -7.01 -28.09 7.97
C LYS A 72 -6.43 -26.67 7.83
N VAL A 73 -6.93 -25.76 8.66
CA VAL A 73 -6.47 -24.37 8.86
C VAL A 73 -4.99 -24.36 9.29
N ILE A 74 -4.16 -23.59 8.57
CA ILE A 74 -2.72 -23.43 8.88
C ILE A 74 -2.51 -22.34 9.92
N ILE A 75 -3.27 -21.24 9.90
CA ILE A 75 -3.21 -20.28 11.00
C ILE A 75 -3.85 -20.88 12.25
N THR A 76 -3.03 -21.45 13.14
CA THR A 76 -3.50 -22.02 14.41
C THR A 76 -4.05 -20.95 15.34
N THR A 77 -5.16 -21.26 16.03
CA THR A 77 -5.75 -20.59 17.20
C THR A 77 -5.42 -19.10 17.38
N SER A 78 -6.43 -18.24 17.23
CA SER A 78 -6.43 -16.77 17.44
C SER A 78 -5.43 -16.25 18.50
N ARG A 79 -5.28 -16.93 19.65
CA ARG A 79 -4.31 -16.56 20.71
C ARG A 79 -2.84 -16.54 20.24
N ARG A 80 -2.39 -17.52 19.45
CA ARG A 80 -0.98 -17.62 19.04
C ARG A 80 -0.60 -16.55 18.04
N VAL A 81 -1.48 -16.30 17.07
CA VAL A 81 -1.38 -15.16 16.16
C VAL A 81 -1.30 -13.85 16.95
N THR A 82 -2.09 -13.73 18.01
CA THR A 82 -2.07 -12.56 18.88
C THR A 82 -0.71 -12.37 19.56
N TYR A 83 -0.14 -13.40 20.16
CA TYR A 83 1.19 -13.28 20.81
C TYR A 83 2.31 -12.96 19.83
N LEU A 84 2.37 -13.67 18.70
CA LEU A 84 3.38 -13.42 17.66
C LEU A 84 3.27 -11.98 17.14
N PHE A 85 2.04 -11.54 16.86
CA PHE A 85 1.78 -10.19 16.40
C PHE A 85 2.20 -9.14 17.44
N CYS A 86 1.82 -9.32 18.71
CA CYS A 86 2.21 -8.40 19.78
C CYS A 86 3.73 -8.31 19.93
N LEU A 87 4.46 -9.44 19.85
CA LEU A 87 5.92 -9.45 19.92
C LEU A 87 6.55 -8.65 18.78
N ILE A 88 6.08 -8.87 17.55
CA ILE A 88 6.55 -8.14 16.37
C ILE A 88 6.20 -6.65 16.49
N LEU A 89 4.99 -6.31 16.93
CA LEU A 89 4.56 -4.92 17.09
C LEU A 89 5.38 -4.18 18.15
N ILE A 90 5.65 -4.79 19.30
CA ILE A 90 6.49 -4.23 20.35
C ILE A 90 7.91 -4.01 19.82
N TRP A 91 8.46 -4.98 19.09
CA TRP A 91 9.75 -4.83 18.43
C TRP A 91 9.77 -3.61 17.50
N TYR A 92 8.75 -3.46 16.66
CA TYR A 92 8.65 -2.33 15.73
C TYR A 92 8.54 -0.97 16.42
N LEU A 93 7.76 -0.87 17.49
CA LEU A 93 7.68 0.34 18.31
C LEU A 93 9.03 0.64 18.95
N PHE A 94 9.70 -0.37 19.52
CA PHE A 94 11.01 -0.23 20.13
C PHE A 94 12.04 0.30 19.13
N VAL A 95 12.23 -0.35 17.97
CA VAL A 95 13.25 0.08 17.01
C VAL A 95 12.94 1.43 16.37
N THR A 96 11.66 1.78 16.20
CA THR A 96 11.27 3.08 15.65
C THR A 96 11.56 4.20 16.66
N PHE A 97 11.17 4.05 17.92
CA PHE A 97 11.34 5.11 18.93
C PHE A 97 12.78 5.24 19.44
N TYR A 98 13.53 4.13 19.57
CA TYR A 98 14.90 4.18 20.10
C TYR A 98 15.97 4.41 19.04
N PHE A 99 15.76 3.92 17.81
CA PHE A 99 16.78 3.98 16.76
C PHE A 99 16.34 4.74 15.50
N GLY A 100 15.14 5.33 15.50
CA GLY A 100 14.62 6.03 14.32
C GLY A 100 14.32 5.14 13.11
N VAL A 101 14.27 3.82 13.30
CA VAL A 101 14.20 2.87 12.17
C VAL A 101 12.84 2.94 11.48
N GLY A 102 12.89 3.25 10.19
CA GLY A 102 11.70 3.39 9.34
C GLY A 102 11.01 4.74 9.45
N LEU A 103 11.62 5.73 10.10
CA LEU A 103 11.25 7.14 9.95
C LEU A 103 11.60 7.58 8.51
N MET A 104 10.66 8.26 7.85
CA MET A 104 10.90 8.74 6.49
C MET A 104 11.95 9.85 6.49
N GLY A 105 12.92 9.80 5.57
CA GLY A 105 14.01 10.78 5.46
C GLY A 105 15.18 10.55 6.43
N GLN A 106 15.10 9.57 7.33
CA GLN A 106 16.18 9.25 8.27
C GLN A 106 16.81 7.88 7.98
N GLY A 107 18.15 7.83 8.02
CA GLY A 107 18.90 6.58 7.97
C GLY A 107 18.91 5.86 9.32
N ASP A 108 19.37 4.60 9.35
CA ASP A 108 19.55 3.78 10.56
C ASP A 108 20.74 4.31 11.43
N VAL A 109 20.69 5.58 11.82
CA VAL A 109 21.79 6.26 12.53
C VAL A 109 21.78 5.82 14.00
N GLY A 110 22.89 5.23 14.46
CA GLY A 110 23.07 4.86 15.86
C GLY A 110 22.63 3.45 16.25
N VAL A 111 22.29 2.58 15.28
CA VAL A 111 21.96 1.17 15.56
C VAL A 111 23.24 0.38 15.93
N PRO A 112 23.30 -0.28 17.10
CA PRO A 112 24.42 -1.14 17.46
C PRO A 112 24.64 -2.29 16.46
N ALA A 113 25.90 -2.63 16.17
CA ALA A 113 26.26 -3.64 15.18
C ALA A 113 25.64 -5.02 15.46
N PHE A 114 25.39 -5.38 16.72
CA PHE A 114 24.76 -6.64 17.09
C PHE A 114 23.23 -6.64 16.87
N ILE A 115 22.58 -5.48 16.88
CA ILE A 115 21.12 -5.33 16.66
C ILE A 115 20.81 -5.21 15.16
N SER A 116 21.70 -4.57 14.39
CA SER A 116 21.51 -4.31 12.95
C SER A 116 21.08 -5.53 12.13
N PRO A 117 21.65 -6.75 12.29
CA PRO A 117 21.20 -7.93 11.57
C PRO A 117 19.74 -8.30 11.86
N PHE A 118 19.31 -8.19 13.13
CA PHE A 118 17.93 -8.49 13.52
C PHE A 118 16.95 -7.48 12.93
N ILE A 119 17.32 -6.20 12.91
CA ILE A 119 16.52 -5.14 12.27
C ILE A 119 16.36 -5.44 10.79
N LYS A 120 17.46 -5.74 10.08
CA LYS A 120 17.43 -6.06 8.65
C LYS A 120 16.55 -7.27 8.33
N ILE A 121 16.54 -8.30 9.18
CA ILE A 121 15.70 -9.49 8.99
C ILE A 121 14.24 -9.21 9.31
N ILE A 122 13.95 -8.62 10.48
CA ILE A 122 12.57 -8.40 10.93
C ILE A 122 11.88 -7.33 10.09
N ASN A 123 12.61 -6.30 9.62
CA ASN A 123 12.08 -5.25 8.73
C ASN A 123 11.61 -5.76 7.36
N ARG A 124 11.95 -7.00 6.97
CA ARG A 124 11.38 -7.65 5.77
C ARG A 124 9.92 -8.04 5.96
N ILE A 125 9.46 -8.10 7.21
CA ILE A 125 8.09 -8.41 7.57
C ILE A 125 7.32 -7.10 7.79
N ASN A 126 6.57 -6.63 6.79
CA ASN A 126 5.84 -5.37 6.97
C ASN A 126 4.79 -5.48 8.11
N PRO A 127 4.87 -4.63 9.15
CA PRO A 127 3.99 -4.72 10.32
C PRO A 127 2.54 -4.40 9.99
N PHE A 128 2.29 -3.58 8.95
CA PHE A 128 0.94 -3.22 8.54
C PHE A 128 0.26 -4.37 7.80
N TYR A 129 0.99 -5.11 6.96
CA TYR A 129 0.44 -6.32 6.31
C TYR A 129 0.13 -7.41 7.34
N LEU A 130 0.97 -7.56 8.36
CA LEU A 130 0.69 -8.45 9.48
C LEU A 130 -0.48 -7.93 10.33
N GLY A 131 -0.60 -6.62 10.50
CA GLY A 131 -1.70 -5.96 11.21
C GLY A 131 -3.06 -6.22 10.54
N VAL A 132 -3.13 -6.13 9.20
CA VAL A 132 -4.33 -6.51 8.44
C VAL A 132 -4.67 -7.98 8.67
N LEU A 133 -3.68 -8.88 8.62
CA LEU A 133 -3.89 -10.30 8.88
C LEU A 133 -4.46 -10.52 10.30
N PHE A 134 -3.86 -9.85 11.29
CA PHE A 134 -4.33 -9.88 12.68
C PHE A 134 -5.78 -9.40 12.80
N ILE A 135 -6.12 -8.25 12.20
CA ILE A 135 -7.49 -7.72 12.22
C ILE A 135 -8.47 -8.71 11.57
N LEU A 136 -8.09 -9.45 10.53
CA LEU A 136 -9.00 -10.40 9.88
C LEU A 136 -9.15 -11.72 10.65
N VAL A 137 -8.11 -12.14 11.38
CA VAL A 137 -8.07 -13.45 12.06
C VAL A 137 -8.48 -13.38 13.55
N HIS A 138 -8.29 -12.25 14.21
CA HIS A 138 -8.45 -12.17 15.67
C HIS A 138 -9.91 -12.36 16.13
N GLU A 139 -10.16 -13.40 16.93
CA GLU A 139 -11.48 -13.72 17.50
C GLU A 139 -11.59 -13.41 19.01
N GLY A 140 -10.55 -12.81 19.61
CA GLY A 140 -10.52 -12.51 21.04
C GLY A 140 -11.34 -11.27 21.44
N SER A 141 -10.98 -10.71 22.60
CA SER A 141 -11.65 -9.53 23.16
C SER A 141 -11.55 -8.31 22.23
N LYS A 142 -12.68 -7.62 22.04
CA LYS A 142 -12.73 -6.34 21.30
C LYS A 142 -11.77 -5.29 21.89
N LYS A 143 -11.49 -5.35 23.19
CA LYS A 143 -10.52 -4.46 23.85
C LYS A 143 -9.10 -4.69 23.30
N VAL A 144 -8.69 -5.94 23.12
CA VAL A 144 -7.36 -6.29 22.58
C VAL A 144 -7.23 -5.81 21.14
N LEU A 145 -8.26 -6.05 20.32
CA LEU A 145 -8.30 -5.56 18.95
C LEU A 145 -8.19 -4.03 18.89
N PHE A 146 -8.90 -3.32 19.77
CA PHE A 146 -8.87 -1.86 19.87
C PHE A 146 -7.48 -1.33 20.22
N PHE A 147 -6.83 -1.89 21.27
CA PHE A 147 -5.48 -1.49 21.65
C PHE A 147 -4.45 -1.72 20.54
N ILE A 148 -4.58 -2.83 19.81
CA ILE A 148 -3.70 -3.13 18.68
C ILE A 148 -3.89 -2.15 17.52
N VAL A 149 -5.13 -1.78 17.22
CA VAL A 149 -5.43 -0.79 16.18
C VAL A 149 -4.82 0.57 16.54
N ILE A 150 -4.93 0.99 17.82
CA ILE A 150 -4.27 2.20 18.30
C ILE A 150 -2.75 2.09 18.14
N ALA A 151 -2.15 0.99 18.57
CA ALA A 151 -0.71 0.81 18.48
C ALA A 151 -0.20 0.79 17.02
N LEU A 152 -0.96 0.22 16.08
CA LEU A 152 -0.67 0.31 14.65
C LEU A 152 -0.78 1.75 14.12
N ALA A 153 -1.80 2.50 14.54
CA ALA A 153 -1.98 3.89 14.16
C ALA A 153 -0.83 4.77 14.69
N VAL A 154 -0.41 4.58 15.94
CA VAL A 154 0.76 5.25 16.55
C VAL A 154 2.04 4.89 15.80
N LEU A 155 2.24 3.61 15.45
CA LEU A 155 3.40 3.19 14.65
C LEU A 155 3.41 3.84 13.25
N GLY A 156 2.26 3.93 12.58
CA GLY A 156 2.20 4.56 11.26
C GLY A 156 2.39 6.07 11.30
N LEU A 157 1.78 6.75 12.28
CA LEU A 157 1.98 8.19 12.49
C LEU A 157 3.43 8.51 12.83
N SER A 158 4.05 7.78 13.76
CA SER A 158 5.47 7.99 14.11
C SER A 158 6.38 7.85 12.90
N ARG A 159 6.07 6.96 11.94
CA ARG A 159 6.81 6.80 10.68
C ARG A 159 6.40 7.79 9.57
N ALA A 160 5.62 8.82 9.89
CA ALA A 160 5.07 9.79 8.95
C ALA A 160 4.30 9.14 7.76
N GLY A 161 3.69 7.98 8.01
CA GLY A 161 2.99 7.15 7.02
C GLY A 161 1.49 7.08 7.27
N ILE A 162 0.69 7.79 6.47
CA ILE A 162 -0.78 7.82 6.59
C ILE A 162 -1.43 6.58 5.96
N GLY A 163 -0.72 5.85 5.09
CA GLY A 163 -1.24 4.64 4.43
C GLY A 163 -1.71 3.54 5.38
N VAL A 164 -1.25 3.53 6.65
CA VAL A 164 -1.73 2.59 7.68
C VAL A 164 -3.23 2.67 7.89
N PHE A 165 -3.80 3.88 7.89
CA PHE A 165 -5.21 4.10 8.19
C PHE A 165 -6.09 3.47 7.11
N LEU A 166 -5.65 3.57 5.86
CA LEU A 166 -6.31 2.96 4.71
C LEU A 166 -6.39 1.43 4.87
N TYR A 167 -5.26 0.78 5.19
CA TYR A 167 -5.22 -0.66 5.41
C TYR A 167 -6.14 -1.10 6.57
N ILE A 168 -6.14 -0.36 7.68
CA ILE A 168 -7.01 -0.64 8.84
C ILE A 168 -8.49 -0.51 8.45
N ILE A 169 -8.88 0.59 7.80
CA ILE A 169 -10.26 0.85 7.38
C ILE A 169 -10.75 -0.26 6.44
N MET A 170 -9.95 -0.60 5.43
CA MET A 170 -10.29 -1.67 4.49
C MET A 170 -10.40 -3.03 5.20
N ALA A 171 -9.54 -3.31 6.17
CA ALA A 171 -9.58 -4.57 6.93
C ALA A 171 -10.89 -4.68 7.72
N PHE A 172 -11.34 -3.58 8.33
CA PHE A 172 -12.64 -3.52 9.00
C PHE A 172 -13.81 -3.63 8.02
N PHE A 173 -13.71 -3.06 6.81
CA PHE A 173 -14.75 -3.21 5.80
C PHE A 173 -14.97 -4.68 5.44
N VAL A 174 -13.89 -5.45 5.29
CA VAL A 174 -13.97 -6.89 5.06
C VAL A 174 -14.47 -7.63 6.30
N ARG A 175 -13.86 -7.39 7.47
CA ARG A 175 -14.21 -8.09 8.72
C ARG A 175 -15.69 -7.92 9.11
N LEU A 176 -16.22 -6.71 8.97
CA LEU A 176 -17.60 -6.36 9.34
C LEU A 176 -18.58 -6.55 8.18
N ASN A 177 -18.11 -6.99 7.01
CA ASN A 177 -18.90 -7.05 5.78
C ASN A 177 -19.63 -5.72 5.49
N PHE A 178 -18.90 -4.61 5.70
CA PHE A 178 -19.46 -3.27 5.65
C PHE A 178 -19.80 -2.86 4.22
N SER A 179 -21.04 -2.40 4.04
CA SER A 179 -21.52 -1.80 2.81
C SER A 179 -21.80 -0.31 3.05
N PRO A 180 -21.03 0.61 2.43
CA PRO A 180 -21.27 2.05 2.57
C PRO A 180 -22.70 2.42 2.18
N THR A 181 -23.22 1.87 1.09
CA THR A 181 -24.57 2.18 0.60
C THR A 181 -25.65 1.75 1.58
N SER A 182 -25.51 0.58 2.19
CA SER A 182 -26.43 0.09 3.22
C SER A 182 -26.34 0.91 4.51
N TYR A 183 -25.13 1.36 4.88
CA TYR A 183 -24.92 2.19 6.06
C TYR A 183 -25.55 3.57 5.90
N VAL A 184 -25.34 4.24 4.77
CA VAL A 184 -25.93 5.55 4.46
C VAL A 184 -27.46 5.49 4.54
N LYS A 185 -28.08 4.44 3.97
CA LYS A 185 -29.53 4.23 4.03
C LYS A 185 -30.04 4.02 5.46
N LYS A 186 -29.28 3.31 6.30
CA LYS A 186 -29.69 2.96 7.66
C LYS A 186 -29.42 4.07 8.68
N TYR A 187 -28.36 4.85 8.49
CA TYR A 187 -27.89 5.87 9.43
C TYR A 187 -27.50 7.18 8.74
N PRO A 188 -28.44 7.86 8.04
CA PRO A 188 -28.13 9.03 7.23
C PRO A 188 -27.55 10.19 8.06
N ILE A 189 -28.10 10.45 9.25
CA ILE A 189 -27.63 11.53 10.14
C ILE A 189 -26.18 11.27 10.60
N ARG A 190 -25.85 10.03 10.99
CA ARG A 190 -24.47 9.69 11.41
C ARG A 190 -23.49 9.83 10.25
N PHE A 191 -23.91 9.48 9.05
CA PHE A 191 -23.10 9.62 7.86
C PHE A 191 -22.84 11.11 7.52
N ILE A 192 -23.86 11.96 7.62
CA ILE A 192 -23.70 13.42 7.43
C ILE A 192 -22.70 13.98 8.45
N LEU A 193 -22.85 13.63 9.74
CA LEU A 193 -21.90 14.07 10.78
C LEU A 193 -20.47 13.59 10.48
N LEU A 194 -20.30 12.35 10.02
CA LEU A 194 -18.99 11.84 9.61
C LEU A 194 -18.41 12.63 8.45
N ILE A 195 -19.20 12.99 7.44
CA ILE A 195 -18.75 13.83 6.31
C ILE A 195 -18.25 15.20 6.79
N PHE A 196 -18.90 15.80 7.79
CA PHE A 196 -18.46 17.09 8.32
C PHE A 196 -17.18 17.01 9.15
N ILE A 197 -17.01 15.95 9.94
CA ILE A 197 -15.84 15.77 10.82
C ILE A 197 -14.61 15.27 10.04
N PHE A 198 -14.84 14.47 8.99
CA PHE A 198 -13.78 13.77 8.28
C PHE A 198 -12.70 14.69 7.66
N PRO A 199 -13.04 15.81 6.99
CA PRO A 199 -12.04 16.73 6.46
C PRO A 199 -11.12 17.31 7.54
N SER A 200 -11.68 17.73 8.69
CA SER A 200 -10.89 18.26 9.80
C SER A 200 -9.95 17.20 10.37
N PHE A 201 -10.45 15.97 10.55
CA PHE A 201 -9.62 14.85 11.01
C PHE A 201 -8.46 14.55 10.05
N ILE A 202 -8.72 14.56 8.74
CA ILE A 202 -7.70 14.38 7.72
C ILE A 202 -6.69 15.53 7.74
N GLY A 203 -7.15 16.78 7.87
CA GLY A 203 -6.29 17.96 8.04
C GLY A 203 -5.31 17.77 9.19
N THR A 204 -5.80 17.46 10.39
CA THR A 204 -4.96 17.24 11.58
C THR A 204 -3.93 16.12 11.38
N ILE A 205 -4.32 15.01 10.74
CA ILE A 205 -3.36 13.92 10.45
C ILE A 205 -2.25 14.38 9.50
N TYR A 206 -2.60 15.17 8.48
CA TYR A 206 -1.61 15.72 7.56
C TYR A 206 -0.71 16.76 8.23
N ASP A 207 -1.23 17.57 9.15
CA ASP A 207 -0.45 18.55 9.90
C ASP A 207 0.58 17.83 10.79
N ILE A 208 0.15 16.81 11.55
CA ILE A 208 1.07 15.96 12.33
C ILE A 208 2.13 15.32 11.43
N ARG A 209 1.74 14.82 10.25
CA ARG A 209 2.70 14.22 9.31
C ARG A 209 3.72 15.25 8.81
N ASN A 210 3.28 16.46 8.51
CA ASN A 210 4.14 17.51 7.98
C ASN A 210 5.11 18.01 9.06
N GLU A 211 4.65 18.16 10.31
CA GLU A 211 5.50 18.44 11.48
C GLU A 211 6.59 17.37 11.65
N LEU A 212 6.24 16.08 11.53
CA LEU A 212 7.20 14.98 11.62
C LEU A 212 8.20 14.91 10.45
N ARG A 213 8.01 15.71 9.40
CA ARG A 213 8.90 15.78 8.23
C ARG A 213 9.65 17.11 8.13
N ASP A 214 9.51 17.98 9.14
CA ASP A 214 10.04 19.34 9.11
C ASP A 214 9.60 20.14 7.85
N GLU A 215 8.44 19.79 7.27
CA GLU A 215 7.87 20.51 6.13
C GLU A 215 7.19 21.80 6.63
N ILE A 216 7.51 22.95 6.01
CA ILE A 216 6.85 24.23 6.34
C ILE A 216 5.33 24.06 6.21
N LEU A 217 4.62 24.35 7.30
CA LEU A 217 3.15 24.35 7.33
C LEU A 217 2.63 25.35 6.31
N VAL A 218 2.26 24.86 5.13
CA VAL A 218 1.51 25.64 4.14
C VAL A 218 0.19 26.03 4.81
N SER A 219 -0.18 27.31 4.66
CA SER A 219 -1.43 27.93 5.12
C SER A 219 -2.60 26.96 5.18
N SER A 220 -3.42 27.07 6.24
CA SER A 220 -4.62 26.25 6.48
C SER A 220 -5.41 26.01 5.19
N LEU A 221 -5.31 24.79 4.66
CA LEU A 221 -6.01 24.41 3.43
C LEU A 221 -7.52 24.47 3.68
N SER A 222 -8.27 24.96 2.71
CA SER A 222 -9.72 24.87 2.74
C SER A 222 -10.19 23.42 2.74
N ILE A 223 -11.41 23.17 3.22
CA ILE A 223 -12.03 21.83 3.20
C ILE A 223 -12.01 21.23 1.79
N PHE A 224 -12.25 22.06 0.78
CA PHE A 224 -12.23 21.64 -0.62
C PHE A 224 -10.83 21.17 -1.05
N GLU A 225 -9.79 21.92 -0.72
CA GLU A 225 -8.40 21.55 -1.04
C GLU A 225 -7.95 20.30 -0.27
N LEU A 226 -8.33 20.16 1.00
CA LEU A 226 -8.05 18.95 1.78
C LEU A 226 -8.66 17.69 1.14
N VAL A 227 -9.91 17.78 0.68
CA VAL A 227 -10.63 16.64 0.10
C VAL A 227 -10.17 16.37 -1.33
N PHE A 228 -10.18 17.36 -2.21
CA PHE A 228 -9.92 17.14 -3.64
C PHE A 228 -8.44 17.16 -3.99
N ILE A 229 -7.65 18.07 -3.42
CA ILE A 229 -6.22 18.18 -3.71
C ILE A 229 -5.44 17.11 -2.93
N LYS A 230 -5.60 17.04 -1.60
CA LYS A 230 -4.84 16.09 -0.78
C LYS A 230 -5.43 14.67 -0.81
N LEU A 231 -6.70 14.47 -0.46
CA LEU A 231 -7.22 13.12 -0.22
C LEU A 231 -7.51 12.34 -1.52
N ILE A 232 -8.36 12.88 -2.39
CA ILE A 232 -8.75 12.23 -3.65
C ILE A 232 -7.53 12.03 -4.55
N GLY A 233 -6.68 13.05 -4.66
CA GLY A 233 -5.47 12.99 -5.48
C GLY A 233 -4.42 12.00 -4.98
N ARG A 234 -4.41 11.62 -3.70
CA ARG A 234 -3.49 10.59 -3.16
C ARG A 234 -4.06 9.16 -3.23
N PHE A 235 -5.35 9.00 -3.48
CA PHE A 235 -6.00 7.71 -3.75
C PHE A 235 -6.18 7.42 -5.24
N SER A 236 -5.59 8.24 -6.10
CA SER A 236 -5.68 8.15 -7.55
C SER A 236 -4.31 8.39 -8.17
N SER A 237 -3.89 7.53 -9.09
CA SER A 237 -2.72 7.79 -9.95
C SER A 237 -3.09 8.46 -11.27
N PHE A 238 -4.36 8.88 -11.44
CA PHE A 238 -4.82 9.64 -12.60
C PHE A 238 -3.99 10.89 -12.90
N PRO A 239 -3.76 11.83 -11.94
CA PRO A 239 -3.03 13.05 -12.25
C PRO A 239 -1.57 12.73 -12.62
N ASN A 240 -1.02 11.66 -12.06
CA ASN A 240 0.37 11.28 -12.29
C ASN A 240 0.56 10.67 -13.68
N LEU A 241 -0.32 9.76 -14.12
CA LEU A 241 -0.30 9.25 -15.49
C LEU A 241 -0.57 10.37 -16.50
N ALA A 242 -1.51 11.28 -16.20
CA ALA A 242 -1.78 12.44 -17.05
C ALA A 242 -0.53 13.32 -17.21
N MET A 243 0.18 13.61 -16.12
CA MET A 243 1.43 14.37 -16.17
C MET A 243 2.53 13.67 -16.96
N ILE A 244 2.66 12.35 -16.88
CA ILE A 244 3.63 11.60 -17.71
C ILE A 244 3.33 11.76 -19.20
N ILE A 245 2.04 11.77 -19.57
CA ILE A 245 1.61 11.93 -20.96
C ILE A 245 1.73 13.38 -21.42
N GLN A 246 1.41 14.35 -20.56
CA GLN A 246 1.58 15.77 -20.84
C GLN A 246 3.06 16.12 -21.06
N GLU A 247 3.93 15.67 -20.15
CA GLU A 247 5.37 15.92 -20.19
C GLU A 247 6.15 14.80 -20.91
N ASN A 248 5.54 14.21 -21.94
CA ASN A 248 6.10 13.03 -22.62
C ASN A 248 7.53 13.28 -23.16
N ILE A 249 7.79 14.49 -23.66
CA ILE A 249 9.13 14.89 -24.16
C ILE A 249 10.17 14.84 -23.05
N TYR A 250 9.83 15.33 -21.85
CA TYR A 250 10.73 15.25 -20.69
C TYR A 250 11.08 13.80 -20.34
N PHE A 251 10.08 12.91 -20.32
CA PHE A 251 10.34 11.49 -20.04
C PHE A 251 11.21 10.85 -21.12
N ILE A 252 10.92 11.08 -22.40
CA ILE A 252 11.70 10.57 -23.54
C ILE A 252 13.18 11.00 -23.42
N ASN A 253 13.44 12.27 -23.12
CA ASN A 253 14.80 12.80 -22.99
C ASN A 253 15.56 12.18 -21.80
N ASN A 254 14.86 11.73 -20.76
CA ASN A 254 15.47 11.11 -19.58
C ASN A 254 15.56 9.57 -19.64
N LEU A 255 14.95 8.91 -20.64
CA LEU A 255 15.04 7.46 -20.81
C LEU A 255 16.48 6.92 -20.87
N PRO A 256 17.47 7.60 -21.49
CA PRO A 256 18.86 7.10 -21.49
C PRO A 256 19.44 6.95 -20.09
N ASN A 257 19.03 7.80 -19.14
CA ASN A 257 19.49 7.78 -17.75
C ASN A 257 18.82 6.66 -16.93
N LEU A 258 17.69 6.13 -17.41
CA LEU A 258 16.99 5.04 -16.77
C LEU A 258 17.65 3.69 -17.11
N SER A 259 18.14 2.99 -16.09
CA SER A 259 18.72 1.65 -16.27
C SER A 259 17.70 0.67 -16.85
N GLU A 260 18.13 -0.29 -17.68
CA GLU A 260 17.19 -1.24 -18.31
C GLU A 260 16.45 -2.12 -17.29
N ASN A 261 17.13 -2.46 -16.19
CA ASN A 261 16.59 -3.29 -15.12
C ASN A 261 16.02 -2.47 -13.95
N TYR A 262 15.73 -1.17 -14.16
CA TYR A 262 15.39 -0.25 -13.07
C TYR A 262 14.27 -0.78 -12.18
N PHE A 263 13.23 -1.35 -12.82
CA PHE A 263 12.01 -1.78 -12.15
C PHE A 263 12.24 -3.04 -11.33
N MET A 264 13.00 -3.99 -11.86
CA MET A 264 13.38 -5.23 -11.17
C MET A 264 14.34 -4.96 -10.02
N LEU A 265 15.32 -4.06 -10.19
CA LEU A 265 16.24 -3.65 -9.12
C LEU A 265 15.50 -2.92 -8.00
N HIS A 266 14.58 -2.02 -8.35
CA HIS A 266 13.70 -1.35 -7.39
C HIS A 266 12.82 -2.36 -6.63
N GLY A 267 12.30 -3.40 -7.29
CA GLY A 267 11.59 -4.49 -6.63
C GLY A 267 12.49 -5.34 -5.72
N PHE A 268 13.70 -5.65 -6.19
CA PHE A 268 14.68 -6.46 -5.46
C PHE A 268 15.18 -5.78 -4.18
N ALA A 269 15.04 -4.46 -4.06
CA ALA A 269 15.30 -3.74 -2.82
C ALA A 269 14.44 -4.24 -1.63
N ALA A 270 13.30 -4.89 -1.88
CA ALA A 270 12.55 -5.60 -0.85
C ALA A 270 13.39 -6.68 -0.14
N VAL A 271 14.33 -7.31 -0.86
CA VAL A 271 15.22 -8.36 -0.35
C VAL A 271 16.58 -7.79 0.04
N ALA A 272 17.21 -7.05 -0.87
CA ALA A 272 18.60 -6.57 -0.73
C ALA A 272 18.73 -5.24 0.02
N GLY A 273 17.63 -4.49 0.20
CA GLY A 273 17.63 -3.16 0.83
C GLY A 273 17.72 -2.01 -0.18
N VAL A 274 17.63 -0.78 0.33
CA VAL A 274 17.52 0.45 -0.50
C VAL A 274 18.76 0.70 -1.35
N SER A 275 19.93 0.17 -0.97
CA SER A 275 21.21 0.39 -1.67
C SER A 275 21.27 -0.20 -3.09
N VAL A 276 20.34 -1.07 -3.47
CA VAL A 276 20.26 -1.60 -4.85
C VAL A 276 19.30 -0.81 -5.73
N ILE A 277 18.56 0.16 -5.18
CA ILE A 277 17.66 1.00 -5.95
C ILE A 277 18.51 1.90 -6.87
N PRO A 278 18.27 1.90 -8.18
CA PRO A 278 18.96 2.79 -9.10
C PRO A 278 18.72 4.27 -8.75
N ASP A 279 19.70 5.11 -9.06
CA ASP A 279 19.60 6.55 -8.79
C ASP A 279 18.49 7.23 -9.59
N VAL A 280 18.16 6.70 -10.77
CA VAL A 280 17.07 7.17 -11.61
C VAL A 280 16.01 6.08 -11.68
N ILE A 281 14.82 6.42 -11.18
CA ILE A 281 13.59 5.62 -11.27
C ILE A 281 12.45 6.53 -11.71
N PRO A 282 11.36 6.00 -12.29
CA PRO A 282 10.24 6.81 -12.77
C PRO A 282 9.63 7.72 -11.70
N GLU A 283 9.58 7.28 -10.45
CA GLU A 283 9.09 8.08 -9.32
C GLU A 283 9.94 9.34 -9.10
N ARG A 284 11.27 9.23 -9.24
CA ARG A 284 12.20 10.37 -9.13
C ARG A 284 12.09 11.30 -10.34
N LEU A 285 11.96 10.74 -11.54
CA LEU A 285 11.71 11.55 -12.75
C LEU A 285 10.43 12.36 -12.61
N LEU A 286 9.36 11.75 -12.09
CA LEU A 286 8.07 12.40 -11.86
C LEU A 286 8.14 13.54 -10.83
N ILE A 287 8.96 13.39 -9.78
CA ILE A 287 9.21 14.44 -8.78
C ILE A 287 9.99 15.60 -9.41
N ASN A 288 10.97 15.30 -10.25
CA ASN A 288 11.91 16.27 -10.80
C ASN A 288 11.42 16.99 -12.07
N ILE A 289 10.16 16.79 -12.50
CA ILE A 289 9.58 17.42 -13.70
C ILE A 289 9.76 18.94 -13.70
N PHE A 290 9.50 19.60 -12.57
CA PHE A 290 9.58 21.06 -12.44
C PHE A 290 10.90 21.57 -11.86
N GLY A 291 11.91 20.70 -11.73
CA GLY A 291 13.17 21.02 -11.06
C GLY A 291 13.05 21.05 -9.53
N GLY A 292 14.11 20.59 -8.87
CA GLY A 292 14.20 20.46 -7.41
C GLY A 292 14.39 19.00 -7.01
N ASP A 293 15.57 18.67 -6.50
CA ASP A 293 15.88 17.35 -5.93
C ASP A 293 15.15 17.19 -4.59
N LEU A 294 13.85 16.90 -4.65
CA LEU A 294 12.99 16.76 -3.49
C LEU A 294 12.98 15.29 -3.03
N PHE A 295 14.07 14.87 -2.39
CA PHE A 295 14.26 13.51 -1.89
C PHE A 295 13.22 13.07 -0.85
N ASP A 296 12.53 14.02 -0.19
CA ASP A 296 11.56 13.74 0.88
C ASP A 296 10.10 13.58 0.38
N LYS A 297 9.87 13.76 -0.93
CA LYS A 297 8.56 13.57 -1.55
C LYS A 297 8.42 12.15 -2.09
N SER A 298 7.20 11.62 -1.96
CA SER A 298 6.82 10.31 -2.52
C SER A 298 5.69 10.54 -3.51
N TYR A 299 5.97 10.35 -4.79
CA TYR A 299 4.98 10.42 -5.87
C TYR A 299 4.65 9.02 -6.39
N MET A 300 3.41 8.83 -6.85
CA MET A 300 2.94 7.54 -7.37
C MET A 300 2.94 7.52 -8.90
N VAL A 301 3.83 6.79 -9.54
CA VAL A 301 3.84 6.73 -11.02
C VAL A 301 2.56 6.08 -11.59
N GLY A 302 1.97 5.17 -10.82
CA GLY A 302 0.82 4.38 -11.23
C GLY A 302 1.22 3.15 -12.02
N PHE A 303 0.42 2.09 -11.93
CA PHE A 303 0.69 0.81 -12.61
C PHE A 303 0.90 1.02 -14.11
N PHE A 304 -0.01 1.76 -14.76
CA PHE A 304 0.13 2.06 -16.19
C PHE A 304 1.18 3.12 -16.50
N GLY A 305 1.48 4.06 -15.59
CA GLY A 305 2.58 5.00 -15.79
C GLY A 305 3.93 4.28 -15.88
N ASN A 306 4.15 3.30 -15.00
CA ASN A 306 5.38 2.51 -15.01
C ASN A 306 5.49 1.64 -16.27
N LEU A 307 4.37 1.03 -16.72
CA LEU A 307 4.35 0.27 -17.96
C LEU A 307 4.50 1.16 -19.20
N TYR A 308 3.93 2.36 -19.20
CA TYR A 308 4.07 3.33 -20.28
C TYR A 308 5.53 3.78 -20.42
N ILE A 309 6.19 4.17 -19.33
CA ILE A 309 7.61 4.52 -19.33
C ILE A 309 8.47 3.32 -19.75
N SER A 310 8.16 2.12 -19.26
CA SER A 310 8.84 0.89 -19.69
C SER A 310 8.71 0.68 -21.19
N TYR A 311 7.52 0.91 -21.75
CA TYR A 311 7.25 0.78 -23.18
C TYR A 311 8.02 1.81 -24.02
N LEU A 312 8.06 3.07 -23.57
CA LEU A 312 8.87 4.11 -24.20
C LEU A 312 10.36 3.75 -24.22
N LYS A 313 10.87 3.14 -23.14
CA LYS A 313 12.27 2.65 -23.08
C LYS A 313 12.50 1.49 -24.05
N SER A 314 11.66 0.46 -24.00
CA SER A 314 11.65 -0.67 -24.93
C SER A 314 10.42 -1.56 -24.70
N PRO A 315 9.70 -1.99 -25.76
CA PRO A 315 8.59 -2.92 -25.63
C PRO A 315 8.96 -4.22 -24.88
N ILE A 316 10.20 -4.69 -25.02
CA ILE A 316 10.68 -5.90 -24.35
C ILE A 316 10.81 -5.67 -22.83
N ILE A 317 11.31 -4.49 -22.42
CA ILE A 317 11.41 -4.11 -21.00
C ILE A 317 10.01 -4.04 -20.38
N CYS A 318 9.04 -3.50 -21.11
CA CYS A 318 7.64 -3.50 -20.67
C CYS A 318 7.11 -4.92 -20.41
N VAL A 319 7.38 -5.87 -21.30
CA VAL A 319 6.98 -7.28 -21.12
C VAL A 319 7.64 -7.90 -19.89
N TYR A 320 8.93 -7.67 -19.67
CA TYR A 320 9.63 -8.17 -18.48
C TYR A 320 9.06 -7.59 -17.18
N ASN A 321 8.79 -6.28 -17.15
CA ASN A 321 8.22 -5.62 -15.98
C ASN A 321 6.79 -6.09 -15.71
N LEU A 322 5.99 -6.30 -16.75
CA LEU A 322 4.65 -6.87 -16.64
C LEU A 322 4.69 -8.31 -16.10
N PHE A 323 5.62 -9.14 -16.59
CA PHE A 323 5.81 -10.49 -16.08
C PHE A 323 6.21 -10.50 -14.60
N PHE A 324 7.12 -9.60 -14.20
CA PHE A 324 7.52 -9.43 -12.80
C PHE A 324 6.33 -9.06 -11.90
N LEU A 325 5.52 -8.08 -12.31
CA LEU A 325 4.29 -7.68 -11.60
C LEU A 325 3.32 -8.86 -11.45
N PHE A 326 3.09 -9.59 -12.54
CA PHE A 326 2.24 -10.77 -12.54
C PHE A 326 2.74 -11.82 -11.54
N LEU A 327 4.06 -12.08 -11.50
CA LEU A 327 4.66 -13.01 -10.55
C LEU A 327 4.44 -12.57 -9.10
N CYS A 328 4.65 -11.28 -8.77
CA CYS A 328 4.40 -10.75 -7.42
C CYS A 328 2.94 -10.91 -6.99
N ILE A 329 1.99 -10.62 -7.89
CA ILE A 329 0.55 -10.81 -7.66
C ILE A 329 0.25 -12.29 -7.40
N LEU A 330 0.78 -13.18 -8.24
CA LEU A 330 0.58 -14.63 -8.12
C LEU A 330 1.11 -15.16 -6.79
N ILE A 331 2.34 -14.80 -6.42
CA ILE A 331 2.97 -15.17 -5.13
C ILE A 331 2.09 -14.72 -3.97
N THR A 332 1.62 -13.47 -4.02
CA THR A 332 0.78 -12.88 -2.96
C THR A 332 -0.51 -13.69 -2.76
N TYR A 333 -1.24 -14.02 -3.84
CA TYR A 333 -2.45 -14.85 -3.74
C TYR A 333 -2.16 -16.28 -3.29
N VAL A 334 -1.18 -16.93 -3.91
CA VAL A 334 -0.83 -18.34 -3.63
C VAL A 334 -0.47 -18.51 -2.16
N TYR A 335 0.41 -17.67 -1.62
CA TYR A 335 0.81 -17.80 -0.22
C TYR A 335 -0.27 -17.32 0.75
N SER A 336 -1.09 -16.33 0.39
CA SER A 336 -2.25 -15.94 1.21
C SER A 336 -3.25 -17.09 1.36
N ILE A 337 -3.58 -17.79 0.27
CA ILE A 337 -4.46 -18.97 0.33
C ILE A 337 -3.81 -20.10 1.13
N LYS A 338 -2.50 -20.30 0.98
CA LYS A 338 -1.75 -21.29 1.78
C LYS A 338 -1.71 -20.96 3.28
N LEU A 339 -2.00 -19.74 3.72
CA LEU A 339 -2.24 -19.44 5.14
C LEU A 339 -3.55 -20.06 5.67
N ARG A 340 -4.49 -20.40 4.78
CA ARG A 340 -5.73 -21.13 5.05
C ARG A 340 -6.58 -20.53 6.17
N PHE A 341 -6.94 -19.26 6.05
CA PHE A 341 -7.93 -18.60 6.91
C PHE A 341 -9.10 -18.05 6.09
N LYS A 342 -10.22 -17.76 6.76
CA LYS A 342 -11.52 -17.40 6.15
C LYS A 342 -11.42 -16.29 5.09
N TYR A 343 -10.60 -15.28 5.34
CA TYR A 343 -10.47 -14.09 4.49
C TYR A 343 -9.15 -14.05 3.71
N SER A 344 -8.55 -15.21 3.41
CA SER A 344 -7.23 -15.29 2.75
C SER A 344 -7.19 -14.62 1.37
N VAL A 345 -8.24 -14.79 0.56
CA VAL A 345 -8.32 -14.15 -0.75
C VAL A 345 -8.60 -12.66 -0.61
N GLU A 346 -9.52 -12.28 0.29
CA GLU A 346 -9.81 -10.87 0.60
C GLU A 346 -8.57 -10.13 1.13
N TYR A 347 -7.74 -10.80 1.93
CA TYR A 347 -6.48 -10.27 2.44
C TYR A 347 -5.50 -9.95 1.33
N ALA A 348 -5.26 -10.89 0.41
CA ALA A 348 -4.41 -10.68 -0.75
C ALA A 348 -4.91 -9.51 -1.60
N THR A 349 -6.21 -9.51 -1.95
CA THR A 349 -6.79 -8.45 -2.78
C THR A 349 -6.70 -7.10 -2.09
N LEU A 350 -7.03 -7.01 -0.80
CA LEU A 350 -6.98 -5.76 -0.05
C LEU A 350 -5.58 -5.16 -0.06
N LEU A 351 -4.57 -5.98 0.19
CA LEU A 351 -3.18 -5.52 0.22
C LEU A 351 -2.64 -5.17 -1.18
N LEU A 352 -3.17 -5.78 -2.24
CA LEU A 352 -2.76 -5.48 -3.62
C LEU A 352 -3.42 -4.22 -4.21
N ILE A 353 -4.51 -3.71 -3.64
CA ILE A 353 -5.18 -2.51 -4.20
C ILE A 353 -4.24 -1.31 -4.23
N TYR A 354 -3.50 -1.03 -3.15
CA TYR A 354 -2.60 0.11 -3.10
C TYR A 354 -1.38 -0.02 -4.04
N PRO A 355 -0.67 -1.16 -4.10
CA PRO A 355 0.35 -1.41 -5.14
C PRO A 355 -0.19 -1.25 -6.57
N MET A 356 -1.44 -1.66 -6.84
CA MET A 356 -2.08 -1.41 -8.14
C MET A 356 -2.33 0.08 -8.41
N THR A 357 -2.61 0.87 -7.39
CA THR A 357 -2.73 2.33 -7.50
C THR A 357 -1.37 2.98 -7.72
N SER A 358 -0.35 2.61 -6.93
CA SER A 358 0.98 3.24 -6.92
C SER A 358 1.85 2.82 -8.10
N GLY A 359 1.71 1.57 -8.57
CA GLY A 359 2.56 0.97 -9.60
C GLY A 359 3.99 0.64 -9.13
N SER A 360 4.31 0.79 -7.85
CA SER A 360 5.68 0.63 -7.33
C SER A 360 6.10 -0.83 -7.25
N SER A 361 7.14 -1.22 -7.98
CA SER A 361 7.69 -2.59 -7.94
C SER A 361 8.17 -3.00 -6.55
N LEU A 362 8.67 -2.04 -5.76
CA LEU A 362 9.09 -2.25 -4.38
C LEU A 362 7.90 -2.65 -3.49
N GLU A 363 6.74 -2.01 -3.66
CA GLU A 363 5.53 -2.34 -2.88
C GLU A 363 5.00 -3.73 -3.24
N PHE A 364 4.92 -4.06 -4.53
CA PHE A 364 4.55 -5.40 -4.99
C PHE A 364 5.48 -6.48 -4.42
N SER A 365 6.79 -6.24 -4.48
CA SER A 365 7.81 -7.19 -4.02
C SER A 365 7.82 -7.33 -2.50
N THR A 366 7.68 -6.23 -1.77
CA THR A 366 7.61 -6.22 -0.30
C THR A 366 6.38 -6.98 0.18
N LEU A 367 5.24 -6.81 -0.50
CA LEU A 367 4.02 -7.55 -0.20
C LEU A 367 4.20 -9.05 -0.46
N ALA A 368 4.66 -9.42 -1.66
CA ALA A 368 4.89 -10.82 -2.03
C ALA A 368 5.86 -11.52 -1.06
N LEU A 369 6.97 -10.85 -0.71
CA LEU A 369 7.94 -11.34 0.27
C LEU A 369 7.34 -11.46 1.67
N SER A 370 6.62 -10.44 2.15
CA SER A 370 6.01 -10.46 3.48
C SER A 370 5.03 -11.61 3.65
N VAL A 371 4.15 -11.83 2.66
CA VAL A 371 3.18 -12.93 2.70
C VAL A 371 3.86 -14.30 2.62
N PHE A 372 4.91 -14.43 1.81
CA PHE A 372 5.73 -15.63 1.77
C PHE A 372 6.40 -15.91 3.14
N LEU A 373 6.97 -14.89 3.78
CA LEU A 373 7.57 -15.01 5.10
C LEU A 373 6.54 -15.36 6.17
N PHE A 374 5.34 -14.76 6.15
CA PHE A 374 4.25 -15.15 7.05
C PHE A 374 3.93 -16.63 6.92
N TYR A 375 3.80 -17.12 5.68
CA TYR A 375 3.57 -18.53 5.43
C TYR A 375 4.67 -19.42 6.03
N CYS A 376 5.94 -19.06 5.83
CA CYS A 376 7.08 -19.80 6.37
C CYS A 376 7.06 -19.82 7.91
N VAL A 377 6.85 -18.66 8.55
CA VAL A 377 6.81 -18.53 10.01
C VAL A 377 5.67 -19.35 10.61
N PHE A 378 4.43 -19.20 10.10
CA PHE A 378 3.29 -19.94 10.62
C PHE A 378 3.42 -21.45 10.38
N ARG A 379 3.97 -21.86 9.23
CA ARG A 379 4.24 -23.27 8.95
C ARG A 379 5.30 -23.85 9.88
N GLY A 380 6.39 -23.10 10.14
CA GLY A 380 7.45 -23.49 11.07
C GLY A 380 6.93 -23.68 12.49
N ILE A 381 6.15 -22.71 13.00
CA ILE A 381 5.50 -22.79 14.31
C ILE A 381 4.63 -24.05 14.42
N ASN A 382 3.84 -24.36 13.39
CA ASN A 382 2.99 -25.56 13.39
C ASN A 382 3.77 -26.86 13.41
N ILE A 383 4.89 -26.94 12.68
CA ILE A 383 5.75 -28.12 12.67
C ILE A 383 6.32 -28.36 14.06
N ILE A 384 6.90 -27.34 14.70
CA ILE A 384 7.47 -27.42 16.06
C ILE A 384 6.40 -27.90 17.05
N LEU A 385 5.20 -27.31 17.00
CA LEU A 385 4.11 -27.68 17.90
C LEU A 385 3.62 -29.12 17.67
N SER A 386 3.58 -29.58 16.42
CA SER A 386 3.20 -30.95 16.10
C SER A 386 4.20 -31.97 16.66
N GLN A 387 5.49 -31.63 16.69
CA GLN A 387 6.54 -32.45 17.27
C GLN A 387 6.45 -32.47 18.81
N MET A 388 6.22 -31.31 19.44
CA MET A 388 6.01 -31.24 20.90
C MET A 388 4.82 -32.08 21.35
N LYS A 389 3.68 -31.99 20.65
CA LYS A 389 2.48 -32.78 20.98
C LYS A 389 2.72 -34.29 20.84
N ARG A 390 3.57 -34.73 19.92
CA ARG A 390 3.94 -36.16 19.79
C ARG A 390 4.81 -36.64 20.94
N ARG A 391 5.70 -35.81 21.49
CA ARG A 391 6.53 -36.19 22.66
C ARG A 391 5.69 -36.37 23.93
N TYR A 392 4.76 -35.47 24.20
CA TYR A 392 3.85 -35.57 25.37
C TYR A 392 2.82 -36.72 25.34
N VAL A 393 2.69 -37.44 24.21
CA VAL A 393 1.80 -38.62 24.10
C VAL A 393 2.60 -39.92 24.20
N LEU A 394 3.93 -39.84 24.13
CA LEU A 394 4.86 -40.98 24.21
C LEU A 394 5.58 -41.07 25.56
N GLU A 395 5.44 -40.03 26.40
CA GLU A 395 5.71 -40.02 27.84
C GLU A 395 4.38 -40.18 28.59
#